data_AF-A0A848IYH2-F1
#
_entry.id   AF-A0A848IYH2-F1
#
_cell.length_a   1.000
_cell.length_b   1.000
_cell.length_c   1.000
_cell.angle_alpha   90.00
_cell.angle_beta   90.00
_cell.angle_gamma   90.00
#
_symmetry.space_group_name_H-M   'P 1'
#
loop_
_entity.id
_entity.type
_entity.pdbx_description
1 polymer ?
#
loop_
_entity_poly.entity_id
_entity_poly.type
_entity_poly.pdbx_seq_one_letter_code
_entity_poly.pdbx_strand_id
1 'polypeptide(L)'
;MKLFAITALFTFFSLNITAQYNARPIHDFSVYKEIRKKHNPGLAGALSAVIPGGGQFYNKQPVKGIAILILESSAYYFMLRYSNREECISGNCKVNENKDLKTALLILIPVKTFIIFDAIHSAEKANQKLEIYFKGQQQIISAVNGPTVNFAPGMQLKYTF
;
A
#
# COMPACT_ATOMS: atom_id res chain seq x y z
N MET A 1 15.96 -21.24 -20.34
CA MET A 1 14.59 -20.67 -20.33
C MET A 1 14.22 -19.89 -19.06
N LYS A 2 14.67 -20.25 -17.85
CA LYS A 2 14.24 -19.58 -16.59
C LYS A 2 14.67 -18.11 -16.46
N LEU A 3 15.80 -17.70 -17.04
CA LEU A 3 16.31 -16.32 -16.95
C LEU A 3 15.43 -15.32 -17.73
N PHE A 4 14.90 -15.74 -18.89
CA PHE A 4 14.12 -14.89 -19.81
C PHE A 4 12.75 -14.51 -19.24
N ALA A 5 12.13 -15.42 -18.47
CA ALA A 5 10.85 -15.16 -17.81
C ALA A 5 10.99 -14.10 -16.70
N ILE A 6 12.10 -14.13 -15.96
CA ILE A 6 12.38 -13.16 -14.88
C ILE A 6 12.65 -11.78 -15.47
N THR A 7 13.42 -11.70 -16.56
CA THR A 7 13.68 -10.42 -17.24
C THR A 7 12.40 -9.83 -17.82
N ALA A 8 11.58 -10.64 -18.49
CA ALA A 8 10.30 -10.22 -19.05
C ALA A 8 9.36 -9.66 -17.97
N LEU A 9 9.27 -10.32 -16.81
CA LEU A 9 8.50 -9.85 -15.66
C LEU A 9 9.01 -8.50 -15.15
N PHE A 10 10.34 -8.35 -15.04
CA PHE A 10 10.96 -7.11 -14.55
C PHE A 10 10.74 -5.94 -15.51
N THR A 11 10.83 -6.15 -16.82
CA THR A 11 10.49 -5.12 -17.83
C THR A 11 9.02 -4.76 -17.82
N PHE A 12 8.12 -5.74 -17.67
CA PHE A 12 6.69 -5.48 -17.57
C PHE A 12 6.36 -4.62 -16.33
N PHE A 13 6.96 -4.93 -15.18
CA PHE A 13 6.78 -4.12 -13.96
C PHE A 13 7.40 -2.72 -14.07
N SER A 14 8.59 -2.60 -14.68
CA SER A 14 9.26 -1.31 -14.86
C SER A 14 8.43 -0.35 -15.72
N LEU A 15 7.83 -0.84 -16.80
CA LEU A 15 6.97 -0.05 -17.69
C LEU A 15 5.66 0.39 -17.01
N ASN A 16 5.09 -0.45 -16.14
CA ASN A 16 3.87 -0.10 -15.39
C ASN A 16 4.12 0.94 -14.29
N ILE A 17 5.31 0.95 -13.66
CA ILE A 17 5.68 1.95 -12.66
C ILE A 17 5.83 3.33 -13.29
N THR A 18 6.45 3.43 -14.47
CA THR A 18 6.61 4.71 -15.19
C THR A 18 5.27 5.29 -15.63
N ALA A 19 4.32 4.44 -16.05
CA ALA A 19 2.96 4.85 -16.40
C ALA A 19 2.19 5.44 -15.21
N GLN A 20 2.40 4.92 -13.99
CA GLN A 20 1.77 5.43 -12.78
C GLN A 20 2.42 6.70 -12.23
N TYR A 21 3.73 6.89 -12.42
CA TYR A 21 4.44 8.12 -12.00
C TYR A 21 4.11 9.35 -12.86
N ASN A 22 3.75 9.14 -14.14
CA ASN A 22 3.35 10.24 -15.04
C ASN A 22 1.91 10.71 -14.87
N ALA A 23 1.10 10.03 -14.04
CA ALA A 23 -0.19 10.54 -13.60
C ALA A 23 0.02 11.63 -12.53
N ARG A 24 0.42 12.83 -12.98
CA ARG A 24 0.41 14.04 -12.14
C ARG A 24 -0.98 14.25 -11.53
N PRO A 25 -1.08 14.84 -10.34
CA PRO A 25 -2.36 15.15 -9.73
C PRO A 25 -3.08 16.19 -10.60
N ILE A 26 -4.06 15.71 -11.36
CA ILE A 26 -5.06 16.60 -11.94
C ILE A 26 -5.81 17.16 -10.73
N HIS A 27 -5.76 18.48 -10.56
CA HIS A 27 -6.57 19.25 -9.61
C HIS A 27 -8.06 19.21 -10.00
N ASP A 28 -8.59 18.02 -10.27
CA ASP A 28 -9.97 17.83 -10.61
C ASP A 28 -10.75 17.57 -9.32
N PHE A 29 -11.73 18.44 -9.06
CA PHE A 29 -12.67 18.31 -7.94
C PHE A 29 -13.42 16.96 -7.96
N SER A 30 -13.46 16.27 -9.11
CA SER A 30 -13.99 14.90 -9.23
C SER A 30 -13.19 13.86 -8.44
N VAL A 31 -11.87 14.03 -8.30
CA VAL A 31 -10.98 13.14 -7.52
C VAL A 31 -11.28 13.22 -6.03
N TYR A 32 -11.70 14.39 -5.53
CA TYR A 32 -12.09 14.56 -4.12
C TYR A 32 -13.32 13.74 -3.72
N LYS A 33 -14.18 13.38 -4.69
CA LYS A 33 -15.34 12.52 -4.43
C LYS A 33 -14.93 11.06 -4.20
N GLU A 34 -13.86 10.59 -4.85
CA GLU A 34 -13.28 9.26 -4.61
C GLU A 34 -12.39 9.21 -3.37
N ILE A 35 -11.73 10.32 -3.02
CA ILE A 35 -10.93 10.48 -1.79
C ILE A 35 -11.79 10.30 -0.51
N ARG A 36 -13.13 10.36 -0.61
CA ARG A 36 -14.03 10.16 0.54
C ARG A 36 -14.04 8.75 1.15
N LYS A 37 -13.55 7.73 0.45
CA LYS A 37 -13.58 6.37 1.01
C LYS A 37 -12.43 6.21 2.01
N LYS A 38 -12.76 6.28 3.30
CA LYS A 38 -11.86 5.81 4.37
C LYS A 38 -11.42 4.39 4.01
N HIS A 39 -10.12 4.17 4.03
CA HIS A 39 -9.56 2.85 3.80
C HIS A 39 -9.82 2.01 5.06
N ASN A 40 -10.36 0.80 4.90
CA ASN A 40 -10.56 -0.08 6.05
C ASN A 40 -9.20 -0.74 6.40
N PRO A 41 -8.60 -0.46 7.58
CA PRO A 41 -7.29 -1.02 7.94
C PRO A 41 -7.33 -2.55 8.05
N GLY A 42 -8.42 -3.11 8.56
CA GLY A 42 -8.61 -4.55 8.67
C GLY A 42 -8.64 -5.22 7.29
N LEU A 43 -9.28 -4.58 6.31
CA LEU A 43 -9.27 -5.06 4.92
C LEU A 43 -7.88 -4.97 4.29
N ALA A 44 -7.14 -3.87 4.54
CA ALA A 44 -5.76 -3.73 4.05
C ALA A 44 -4.83 -4.82 4.64
N GLY A 45 -5.00 -5.13 5.93
CA GLY A 45 -4.29 -6.23 6.59
C GLY A 45 -4.67 -7.59 6.00
N ALA A 46 -5.97 -7.88 5.86
CA ALA A 46 -6.46 -9.13 5.27
C ALA A 46 -5.96 -9.33 3.83
N LEU A 47 -6.00 -8.28 3.00
CA LEU A 47 -5.48 -8.32 1.64
C LEU A 47 -3.97 -8.58 1.61
N SER A 48 -3.21 -8.04 2.55
CA SER A 48 -1.76 -8.29 2.66
C SER A 48 -1.43 -9.70 3.15
N ALA A 49 -2.32 -10.30 3.94
CA ALA A 49 -2.18 -11.68 4.40
C ALA A 49 -2.40 -12.68 3.25
N VAL A 50 -3.41 -12.42 2.40
CA VAL A 50 -3.73 -13.28 1.24
C VAL A 50 -2.75 -13.06 0.09
N ILE A 51 -2.47 -11.80 -0.25
CA ILE A 51 -1.60 -11.43 -1.36
C ILE A 51 -0.45 -10.55 -0.83
N PRO A 52 0.81 -10.96 -1.00
CA PRO A 52 1.98 -10.14 -0.69
C PRO A 52 1.87 -8.74 -1.28
N GLY A 53 1.88 -7.70 -0.44
CA GLY A 53 1.74 -6.31 -0.87
C GLY A 53 0.31 -5.88 -1.25
N GLY A 54 -0.70 -6.75 -1.16
CA GLY A 54 -2.09 -6.48 -1.51
C GLY A 54 -2.70 -5.28 -0.77
N GLY A 55 -2.42 -5.13 0.53
CA GLY A 55 -2.86 -3.97 1.30
C GLY A 55 -2.18 -2.67 0.88
N GLN A 56 -0.96 -2.72 0.35
CA GLN A 56 -0.30 -1.52 -0.18
C GLN A 56 -0.93 -1.06 -1.49
N PHE A 57 -1.33 -1.99 -2.36
CA PHE A 57 -2.11 -1.66 -3.55
C PHE A 57 -3.47 -1.06 -3.17
N TYR A 58 -4.15 -1.64 -2.17
CA TYR A 58 -5.39 -1.09 -1.63
C TYR A 58 -5.20 0.35 -1.11
N ASN A 59 -4.07 0.62 -0.44
CA ASN A 59 -3.70 1.94 0.06
C ASN A 59 -3.17 2.90 -1.02
N LYS A 60 -3.30 2.58 -2.31
CA LYS A 60 -2.77 3.36 -3.44
C LYS A 60 -1.26 3.62 -3.33
N GLN A 61 -0.51 2.68 -2.76
CA GLN A 61 0.96 2.69 -2.67
C GLN A 61 1.58 1.57 -3.53
N PRO A 62 1.38 1.59 -4.87
CA PRO A 62 1.73 0.48 -5.76
C PRO A 62 3.23 0.18 -5.77
N VAL A 63 4.08 1.20 -5.67
CA VAL A 63 5.55 1.03 -5.63
C VAL A 63 5.97 0.19 -4.43
N LYS A 64 5.40 0.45 -3.25
CA LYS A 64 5.66 -0.37 -2.05
C LYS A 64 5.09 -1.78 -2.21
N GLY A 65 3.88 -1.90 -2.76
CA GLY A 65 3.26 -3.19 -3.04
C GLY A 65 4.15 -4.08 -3.92
N ILE A 66 4.68 -3.52 -5.02
CA ILE A 66 5.60 -4.23 -5.93
C ILE A 66 6.89 -4.61 -5.21
N ALA A 67 7.50 -3.69 -4.44
CA ALA A 67 8.73 -3.96 -3.70
C ALA A 67 8.56 -5.13 -2.72
N ILE A 68 7.44 -5.18 -1.99
CA ILE A 68 7.10 -6.28 -1.08
C ILE A 68 6.91 -7.59 -1.84
N LEU A 69 6.21 -7.55 -2.98
CA LEU A 69 5.96 -8.72 -3.81
C LEU A 69 7.28 -9.31 -4.34
N ILE A 70 8.20 -8.48 -4.83
CA ILE A 70 9.53 -8.91 -5.28
C ILE A 70 10.32 -9.50 -4.12
N LEU A 71 10.34 -8.82 -2.98
CA LEU A 71 11.06 -9.29 -1.79
C LEU A 71 10.58 -10.67 -1.36
N GLU A 72 9.26 -10.86 -1.21
CA GLU A 72 8.69 -12.13 -0.77
C GLU A 72 8.90 -13.24 -1.81
N SER A 73 8.72 -12.92 -3.10
CA SER A 73 8.96 -13.87 -4.20
C SER A 73 10.43 -14.31 -4.24
N SER A 74 11.36 -13.37 -4.01
CA SER A 74 12.79 -13.67 -3.96
C SER A 74 13.13 -14.55 -2.75
N ALA A 75 12.58 -14.25 -1.57
CA ALA A 75 12.78 -15.03 -0.36
C ALA A 75 12.26 -16.47 -0.54
N TYR A 76 11.07 -16.63 -1.13
CA TYR A 76 10.50 -17.93 -1.42
C TYR A 76 11.36 -18.71 -2.44
N TYR A 77 11.83 -18.03 -3.50
CA TYR A 77 12.75 -18.62 -4.47
C TYR A 77 14.05 -19.11 -3.82
N PHE A 78 14.68 -18.30 -2.97
CA PHE A 78 15.90 -18.67 -2.25
C PHE A 78 15.65 -19.85 -1.29
N MET A 79 14.51 -19.87 -0.60
CA MET A 79 14.14 -21.00 0.27
C MET A 79 13.97 -22.29 -0.49
N LEU A 80 13.24 -22.28 -1.61
CA LEU A 80 13.12 -23.45 -2.48
C LEU A 80 14.48 -23.91 -3.00
N ARG A 81 15.38 -22.98 -3.34
CA ARG A 81 16.72 -23.33 -3.82
C ARG A 81 17.61 -23.91 -2.72
N TYR A 82 17.49 -23.39 -1.49
CA TYR A 82 18.25 -23.84 -0.34
C TYR A 82 17.80 -25.24 0.10
N SER A 83 16.49 -25.46 0.23
CA SER A 83 15.91 -26.76 0.61
C SER A 83 16.21 -27.90 -0.36
N ASN A 84 16.56 -27.58 -1.61
CA ASN A 84 16.93 -28.57 -2.64
C ASN A 84 18.45 -28.85 -2.69
N ARG A 85 19.26 -28.33 -1.77
CA ARG A 85 20.66 -28.75 -1.65
C ARG A 85 20.73 -30.03 -0.84
N GLU A 86 20.95 -31.15 -1.53
CA GLU A 86 21.36 -32.38 -0.88
C GLU A 86 22.77 -32.20 -0.30
N GLU A 87 22.91 -32.23 1.02
CA GLU A 87 24.21 -32.40 1.66
C GLU A 87 24.66 -33.86 1.48
N CYS A 88 25.33 -34.13 0.36
CA CYS A 88 25.99 -35.42 0.15
C CYS A 88 27.32 -35.43 0.91
N ILE A 89 27.27 -35.77 2.19
CA ILE A 89 28.47 -36.05 2.98
C ILE A 89 28.78 -37.55 2.84
N SER A 90 29.89 -37.88 2.17
CA SER A 90 30.43 -39.25 2.09
C SER A 90 29.57 -40.27 1.30
N GLY A 91 28.87 -39.84 0.25
CA GLY A 91 28.14 -40.73 -0.68
C GLY A 91 26.76 -41.19 -0.21
N ASN A 92 26.34 -40.83 1.01
CA ASN A 92 24.98 -41.03 1.50
C ASN A 92 24.22 -39.71 1.45
N CYS A 93 23.53 -39.43 0.34
CA CYS A 93 22.66 -38.27 0.22
C CYS A 93 21.37 -38.54 1.01
N LYS A 94 21.19 -37.87 2.14
CA LYS A 94 19.93 -37.86 2.89
C LYS A 94 19.36 -36.45 2.90
N VAL A 95 18.18 -36.28 2.35
CA VAL A 95 17.45 -35.01 2.42
C VAL A 95 17.02 -34.78 3.87
N ASN A 96 17.51 -33.72 4.50
CA ASN A 96 17.13 -33.38 5.88
C ASN A 96 15.92 -32.45 5.88
N GLU A 97 14.76 -32.98 5.45
CA GLU A 97 13.54 -32.20 5.18
C GLU A 97 13.02 -31.36 6.38
N ASN A 98 13.32 -31.74 7.62
CA ASN A 98 12.71 -31.13 8.80
C ASN A 98 13.43 -29.89 9.36
N LYS A 99 14.74 -29.73 9.12
CA LYS A 99 15.49 -28.58 9.67
C LYS A 99 15.32 -27.32 8.83
N ASP A 100 15.23 -27.47 7.51
CA ASP A 100 15.13 -26.34 6.59
C ASP A 100 13.75 -25.68 6.66
N LEU A 101 12.67 -26.46 6.78
CA LEU A 101 11.31 -25.94 6.91
C LEU A 101 11.11 -25.13 8.20
N LYS A 102 11.62 -25.62 9.33
CA LYS A 102 11.53 -24.90 10.62
C LYS A 102 12.29 -23.58 10.59
N THR A 103 13.49 -23.59 10.01
CA THR A 103 14.31 -22.38 9.85
C THR A 103 13.63 -21.37 8.93
N ALA A 104 13.03 -21.84 7.84
CA ALA A 104 12.27 -21.02 6.91
C ALA A 104 11.06 -20.35 7.58
N LEU A 105 10.25 -21.11 8.31
CA LEU A 105 9.09 -20.59 9.04
C LEU A 105 9.49 -19.54 10.08
N LEU A 106 10.61 -19.75 10.79
CA LEU A 106 11.11 -18.82 11.80
C LEU A 106 11.44 -17.44 11.23
N ILE A 107 11.84 -17.35 9.96
CA ILE A 107 12.17 -16.10 9.27
C ILE A 107 10.93 -15.51 8.58
N LEU A 108 10.09 -16.34 7.94
CA LEU A 108 8.93 -15.86 7.19
C LEU A 108 7.82 -15.28 8.07
N ILE A 109 7.59 -15.84 9.26
CA ILE A 109 6.51 -15.39 10.15
C ILE A 109 6.70 -13.92 10.60
N PRO A 110 7.89 -13.49 11.10
CA PRO A 110 8.14 -12.10 11.43
C PRO A 110 7.98 -11.15 10.22
N VAL A 111 8.50 -11.54 9.05
CA VAL A 111 8.43 -10.72 7.84
C VAL A 111 6.98 -10.53 7.39
N LYS A 112 6.18 -11.60 7.40
CA LYS A 112 4.74 -11.54 7.08
C LYS A 112 3.98 -10.66 8.06
N THR A 113 4.24 -10.81 9.36
CA THR A 113 3.61 -10.00 10.40
C THR A 113 3.93 -8.52 10.20
N PHE A 114 5.20 -8.20 9.88
CA PHE A 114 5.63 -6.83 9.58
C PHE A 114 4.92 -6.23 8.36
N ILE A 115 4.80 -6.99 7.27
CA ILE A 115 4.11 -6.54 6.04
C ILE A 115 2.63 -6.22 6.32
N ILE A 116 1.94 -7.08 7.07
CA ILE A 116 0.53 -6.88 7.45
C ILE A 116 0.40 -5.63 8.33
N PHE A 117 1.27 -5.49 9.33
CA PHE A 117 1.26 -4.34 10.23
C PHE A 117 1.52 -3.02 9.48
N ASP A 118 2.51 -2.99 8.57
CA ASP A 118 2.80 -1.81 7.75
C ASP A 118 1.63 -1.42 6.85
N ALA A 119 0.89 -2.40 6.31
CA ALA A 119 -0.30 -2.14 5.51
C ALA A 119 -1.46 -1.55 6.34
N ILE A 120 -1.68 -2.07 7.55
CA ILE A 120 -2.68 -1.54 8.49
C ILE A 120 -2.31 -0.10 8.87
N HIS A 121 -1.08 0.12 9.31
CA HIS A 121 -0.62 1.44 9.75
C HIS A 121 -0.62 2.47 8.62
N SER A 122 -0.28 2.04 7.39
CA SER A 122 -0.37 2.89 6.20
C SER A 122 -1.81 3.31 5.90
N ALA A 123 -2.79 2.42 6.10
CA ALA A 123 -4.21 2.73 5.94
C ALA A 123 -4.69 3.73 7.02
N GLU A 124 -4.29 3.53 8.28
CA GLU A 124 -4.60 4.45 9.38
C GLU A 124 -4.03 5.85 9.13
N LYS A 125 -2.77 5.93 8.73
CA LYS A 125 -2.11 7.21 8.41
C LYS A 125 -2.78 7.91 7.23
N ALA A 126 -3.23 7.16 6.22
CA ALA A 126 -4.01 7.73 5.12
C ALA A 126 -5.34 8.31 5.62
N ASN A 127 -6.04 7.59 6.50
CA ASN A 127 -7.29 8.05 7.10
C ASN A 127 -7.11 9.30 8.00
N GLN A 128 -6.02 9.38 8.77
CA GLN A 128 -5.72 10.55 9.60
C GLN A 128 -5.49 11.80 8.74
N LYS A 129 -4.72 11.68 7.65
CA LYS A 129 -4.51 12.80 6.72
C LYS A 129 -5.82 13.30 6.11
N LEU A 130 -6.72 12.38 5.78
CA LEU A 130 -8.06 12.74 5.29
C LEU A 130 -8.83 13.54 6.32
N GLU A 131 -8.83 13.11 7.58
CA GLU A 131 -9.54 13.81 8.66
C GLU A 131 -9.01 15.24 8.88
N ILE A 132 -7.68 15.42 8.89
CA ILE A 132 -7.05 16.75 9.02
C ILE A 132 -7.47 17.65 7.86
N TYR A 133 -7.45 17.12 6.62
CA TYR A 133 -7.86 17.86 5.45
C TYR A 133 -9.33 18.32 5.54
N PHE A 134 -10.23 17.42 5.97
CA PHE A 134 -11.65 17.76 6.14
C PHE A 134 -11.89 18.79 7.24
N LYS A 135 -11.20 18.68 8.38
CA LYS A 135 -11.28 19.68 9.45
C LYS A 135 -10.83 21.06 8.97
N GLY A 136 -9.73 21.14 8.21
CA GLY A 136 -9.27 22.40 7.61
C GLY A 136 -10.27 22.99 6.62
N GLN A 137 -10.87 22.17 5.75
CA GLN A 137 -11.89 22.62 4.80
C GLN A 137 -13.16 23.12 5.50
N GLN A 138 -13.63 22.44 6.55
CA GLN A 138 -14.78 22.90 7.33
C GLN A 138 -14.53 24.25 8.01
N GLN A 139 -13.34 24.47 8.54
CA GLN A 139 -12.96 25.76 9.14
C GLN A 139 -12.99 26.89 8.12
N ILE A 140 -12.47 26.66 6.90
CA ILE A 140 -12.54 27.65 5.80
C ILE A 140 -13.99 27.95 5.44
N ILE A 141 -14.83 26.93 5.25
CA ILE A 141 -16.26 27.13 4.91
C ILE A 141 -16.98 27.91 6.01
N SER A 142 -16.73 27.60 7.29
CA SER A 142 -17.32 28.36 8.40
C SER A 142 -16.83 29.80 8.48
N ALA A 143 -15.59 30.07 8.10
CA ALA A 143 -15.04 31.42 8.05
C ALA A 143 -15.61 32.23 6.88
N VAL A 144 -15.77 31.61 5.71
CA VAL A 144 -16.35 32.24 4.51
C VAL A 144 -17.84 32.52 4.67
N ASN A 145 -18.59 31.59 5.26
CA ASN A 145 -20.03 31.77 5.45
C ASN A 145 -20.37 32.72 6.61
N GLY A 146 -19.40 33.07 7.46
CA GLY A 146 -19.58 33.95 8.60
C GLY A 146 -20.72 33.52 9.54
N PRO A 147 -20.97 34.25 10.64
CA PRO A 147 -22.31 34.25 11.19
C PRO A 147 -23.23 34.78 10.07
N THR A 148 -24.26 34.02 9.72
CA THR A 148 -25.40 34.59 8.97
C THR A 148 -25.87 35.77 9.79
N VAL A 149 -25.45 36.98 9.40
CA VAL A 149 -25.99 38.21 9.96
C VAL A 149 -27.44 38.18 9.50
N ASN A 150 -28.34 37.80 10.42
CA ASN A 150 -29.77 37.95 10.20
C ASN A 150 -30.00 39.46 10.12
N PHE A 151 -29.90 40.01 8.91
CA PHE A 151 -30.30 41.37 8.64
C PHE A 151 -31.78 41.47 8.99
N ALA A 152 -32.12 42.42 9.85
CA ALA A 152 -33.52 42.75 10.08
C ALA A 152 -34.19 43.00 8.71
N PRO A 153 -35.41 42.49 8.48
CA PRO A 153 -36.09 42.66 7.21
C PRO A 153 -36.16 44.17 6.87
N GLY A 154 -35.47 44.57 5.79
CA GLY A 154 -35.40 45.96 5.33
C GLY A 154 -34.00 46.58 5.19
N MET A 155 -32.92 45.94 5.66
CA MET A 155 -31.57 46.44 5.40
C MET A 155 -31.04 45.96 4.03
N GLN A 156 -30.84 46.91 3.11
CA GLN A 156 -30.07 46.68 1.87
C GLN A 156 -28.63 47.12 2.07
N LEU A 157 -27.68 46.22 1.88
CA LEU A 157 -26.26 46.57 1.84
C LEU A 157 -25.93 47.19 0.48
N LYS A 158 -25.56 48.46 0.50
CA LYS A 158 -25.04 49.17 -0.66
C LYS A 158 -23.54 48.91 -0.74
N TYR A 159 -23.11 48.03 -1.64
CA TYR A 159 -21.70 47.84 -1.92
C TYR A 159 -21.22 48.95 -2.86
N THR A 160 -20.36 49.83 -2.37
CA THR A 160 -19.53 50.70 -3.22
C THR A 160 -18.24 49.97 -3.50
N PHE A 161 -18.05 49.63 -4.77
CA PHE A 161 -16.77 49.18 -5.33
C PHE A 161 -15.88 50.38 -5.62
#